data_AF-X1MP80-F1
#
_entry.id   AF-X1MP80-F1
#
_cell.length_a   1.000
_cell.length_b   1.000
_cell.length_c   1.000
_cell.angle_alpha   90.00
_cell.angle_beta   90.00
_cell.angle_gamma   90.00
#
_symmetry.space_group_name_H-M   'P 1'
#
loop_
_entity.id
_entity.type
_entity.pdbx_description
1 polymer ?
#
loop_
_entity_poly.entity_id
_entity_poly.type
_entity_poly.pdbx_seq_one_letter_code
_entity_poly.pdbx_strand_id
1 'polypeptide(L)'
;MGLFDITHMGEFEVWGKDAENFIQKMTTNDVSKLATYQVQYSCMCYDHGGIVDDLLVYRLPDHFLLVVNGACLEKDFLWFSDHLSGEVELRNVSKQTALLALQGPRAEDVLKKLTDENLSDLRFYWATWGKVGGIEMLFSRTGYTGEDGFELYFSPAHAESMWNALMEAGEEFDIEPVGLGARDSLRLEMRYMLYGNDIDQTTNPLEAG
;
A
#
# COMPACT_ATOMS: atom_id res chain seq x y z
N MET A 1 14.28 3.08 14.58
CA MET A 1 13.73 2.97 13.20
C MET A 1 13.10 1.60 13.03
N GLY A 2 12.09 1.40 12.18
CA GLY A 2 11.44 0.09 12.02
C GLY A 2 11.37 -0.41 10.58
N LEU A 3 11.79 -1.65 10.35
CA LEU A 3 11.59 -2.36 9.08
C LEU A 3 10.58 -3.48 9.25
N PHE A 4 9.52 -3.46 8.46
CA PHE A 4 8.42 -4.43 8.52
C PHE A 4 8.36 -5.23 7.23
N ASP A 5 8.23 -6.55 7.35
CA ASP A 5 7.80 -7.40 6.23
C ASP A 5 6.27 -7.43 6.19
N ILE A 6 5.71 -6.85 5.13
CA ILE A 6 4.26 -6.81 4.89
C ILE A 6 3.91 -7.42 3.53
N THR A 7 4.74 -8.34 3.04
CA THR A 7 4.53 -9.12 1.81
C THR A 7 3.25 -9.99 1.87
N HIS A 8 2.60 -10.08 3.02
CA HIS A 8 1.30 -10.75 3.16
C HIS A 8 0.13 -9.92 2.63
N MET A 9 0.32 -8.62 2.34
CA MET A 9 -0.70 -7.77 1.70
C MET A 9 -1.03 -8.27 0.28
N GLY A 10 -2.16 -7.79 -0.25
CA GLY A 10 -2.59 -8.11 -1.61
C GLY A 10 -2.37 -6.96 -2.57
N GLU A 11 -1.93 -7.26 -3.78
CA GLU A 11 -1.74 -6.28 -4.85
C GLU A 11 -2.56 -6.66 -6.09
N PHE A 12 -3.49 -5.79 -6.48
CA PHE A 12 -4.26 -5.93 -7.71
C PHE A 12 -3.97 -4.80 -8.68
N GLU A 13 -3.66 -5.14 -9.93
CA GLU A 13 -3.59 -4.16 -11.00
C GLU A 13 -4.91 -4.10 -11.76
N VAL A 14 -5.35 -2.89 -12.07
CA VAL A 14 -6.56 -2.62 -12.84
C VAL A 14 -6.23 -1.78 -14.06
N TRP A 15 -6.31 -2.42 -15.22
CA TRP A 15 -5.95 -1.87 -16.52
C TRP A 15 -7.18 -1.63 -17.38
N GLY A 16 -7.01 -0.84 -18.45
CA GLY A 16 -8.03 -0.63 -19.48
C GLY A 16 -8.67 0.75 -19.45
N LYS A 17 -9.35 1.11 -20.55
CA LYS A 17 -9.89 2.47 -20.74
C LYS A 17 -10.96 2.85 -19.71
N ASP A 18 -11.66 1.86 -19.18
CA ASP A 18 -12.76 2.04 -18.23
C ASP A 18 -12.29 1.85 -16.77
N ALA A 19 -10.98 1.66 -16.54
CA ALA A 19 -10.42 1.37 -15.21
C ALA A 19 -10.75 2.46 -14.18
N GLU A 20 -10.61 3.75 -14.52
CA GLU A 20 -10.92 4.85 -13.59
C GLU A 20 -12.39 4.82 -13.16
N ASN A 21 -13.32 4.67 -14.12
CA ASN A 21 -14.75 4.58 -13.83
C ASN A 21 -15.09 3.34 -12.98
N PHE A 22 -14.41 2.22 -13.24
CA PHE A 22 -14.57 1.01 -12.46
C PHE A 22 -14.09 1.19 -11.02
N ILE A 23 -12.87 1.70 -10.78
CA ILE A 23 -12.38 1.97 -9.41
C ILE A 23 -13.26 3.00 -8.71
N GLN A 24 -13.74 4.03 -9.42
CA GLN A 24 -14.64 5.03 -8.86
C GLN A 24 -15.97 4.44 -8.41
N LYS A 25 -16.48 3.42 -9.11
CA LYS A 25 -17.69 2.68 -8.70
C LYS A 25 -17.43 1.78 -7.49
N MET A 26 -16.25 1.18 -7.41
CA MET A 26 -15.93 0.18 -6.39
C MET A 26 -15.48 0.78 -5.06
N THR A 27 -14.93 1.99 -5.08
CA THR A 27 -14.34 2.64 -3.90
C THR A 27 -15.10 3.92 -3.52
N THR A 28 -15.07 4.28 -2.25
CA THR A 28 -15.83 5.41 -1.70
C THR A 28 -15.19 6.78 -1.92
N ASN A 29 -13.86 6.85 -2.02
CA ASN A 29 -13.14 8.11 -2.22
C ASN A 29 -13.10 8.51 -3.71
N ASP A 30 -12.87 9.79 -4.01
CA ASP A 30 -12.96 10.34 -5.36
C ASP A 30 -11.67 10.11 -6.16
N VAL A 31 -11.65 9.00 -6.90
CA VAL A 31 -10.55 8.55 -7.76
C VAL A 31 -10.19 9.59 -8.82
N SER A 32 -11.17 10.38 -9.30
CA SER A 32 -10.92 11.40 -10.32
C SER A 32 -10.00 12.52 -9.84
N LYS A 33 -9.86 12.70 -8.51
CA LYS A 33 -8.94 13.66 -7.89
C LYS A 33 -7.50 13.19 -7.80
N LEU A 34 -7.22 11.90 -8.01
CA LEU A 34 -5.85 11.39 -8.03
C LEU A 34 -5.12 11.94 -9.25
N ALA A 35 -4.00 12.61 -9.00
CA ALA A 35 -2.99 12.86 -10.02
C ALA A 35 -2.19 11.58 -10.32
N THR A 36 -1.49 11.53 -11.45
CA THR A 36 -0.55 10.42 -11.73
C THR A 36 0.49 10.34 -10.63
N TYR A 37 0.72 9.11 -10.16
CA TYR A 37 1.50 8.70 -8.99
C TYR A 37 0.94 9.08 -7.62
N GLN A 38 -0.23 9.69 -7.55
CA GLN A 38 -0.87 9.93 -6.27
C GLN A 38 -1.52 8.65 -5.75
N VAL A 39 -1.48 8.49 -4.43
CA VAL A 39 -2.14 7.43 -3.68
C VAL A 39 -3.31 8.05 -2.93
N GLN A 40 -4.37 7.27 -2.70
CA GLN A 40 -5.40 7.61 -1.71
C GLN A 40 -5.80 6.39 -0.91
N TYR A 41 -6.17 6.64 0.33
CA TYR A 41 -6.87 5.67 1.16
C TYR A 41 -8.36 5.72 0.83
N SER A 42 -8.99 4.56 0.79
CA SER A 42 -10.42 4.42 0.56
C SER A 42 -10.92 3.15 1.23
N CYS A 43 -12.24 2.99 1.28
CA CYS A 43 -12.85 1.69 1.50
C CYS A 43 -13.70 1.28 0.30
N MET A 44 -14.00 -0.01 0.25
CA MET A 44 -15.05 -0.61 -0.57
C MET A 44 -16.25 -0.92 0.32
N CYS A 45 -17.45 -0.85 -0.24
CA CYS A 45 -18.68 -1.19 0.49
C CYS A 45 -19.54 -2.17 -0.29
N TYR A 46 -20.28 -3.00 0.44
CA TYR A 46 -21.41 -3.75 -0.07
C TYR A 46 -22.57 -2.80 -0.39
N ASP A 47 -23.57 -3.28 -1.13
CA ASP A 47 -24.77 -2.49 -1.48
C ASP A 47 -25.53 -1.94 -0.26
N HIS A 48 -25.47 -2.63 0.87
CA HIS A 48 -26.07 -2.19 2.13
C HIS A 48 -25.18 -1.23 2.95
N GLY A 49 -24.03 -0.82 2.41
CA GLY A 49 -23.11 0.16 3.01
C GLY A 49 -22.09 -0.40 4.01
N GLY A 50 -22.13 -1.70 4.31
CA GLY A 50 -21.10 -2.35 5.14
C GLY A 50 -19.76 -2.42 4.43
N ILE A 51 -18.65 -2.31 5.16
CA ILE A 51 -17.31 -2.27 4.57
C ILE A 51 -16.90 -3.67 4.08
N VAL A 52 -16.49 -3.75 2.82
CA VAL A 52 -15.89 -4.96 2.23
C VAL A 52 -14.43 -5.05 2.67
N ASP A 53 -13.64 -4.00 2.43
CA ASP A 53 -12.28 -3.85 2.91
C ASP A 53 -11.89 -2.37 2.86
N ASP A 54 -10.85 -1.98 3.59
CA ASP A 54 -10.12 -0.74 3.38
C ASP A 54 -8.84 -1.00 2.57
N LEU A 55 -8.43 -0.03 1.75
CA LEU A 55 -7.32 -0.22 0.82
C LEU A 55 -6.64 1.10 0.43
N LEU A 56 -5.46 0.96 -0.18
CA LEU A 56 -4.84 2.05 -0.93
C LEU A 56 -5.12 1.91 -2.43
N VAL A 57 -5.42 3.03 -3.07
CA VAL A 57 -5.56 3.16 -4.53
C VAL A 57 -4.43 4.04 -5.05
N TYR A 58 -3.58 3.46 -5.88
CA TYR A 58 -2.49 4.13 -6.58
C TYR A 58 -2.94 4.43 -8.01
N ARG A 59 -2.85 5.70 -8.44
CA ARG A 59 -3.00 6.04 -9.86
C ARG A 59 -1.63 6.01 -10.53
N LEU A 60 -1.35 4.98 -11.32
CA LEU A 60 -0.13 4.90 -12.13
C LEU A 60 -0.42 5.45 -13.55
N PRO A 61 0.60 5.70 -14.40
CA PRO A 61 0.39 6.32 -15.71
C PRO A 61 -0.63 5.59 -16.60
N ASP A 62 -0.60 4.26 -16.57
CA ASP A 62 -1.36 3.42 -17.51
C ASP A 62 -2.44 2.55 -16.83
N HIS A 63 -2.43 2.47 -15.49
CA HIS A 63 -3.30 1.58 -14.71
C HIS A 63 -3.43 2.06 -13.27
N PHE A 64 -4.27 1.37 -12.50
CA PHE A 64 -4.35 1.52 -11.05
C PHE A 64 -3.73 0.32 -10.36
N LEU A 65 -3.06 0.56 -9.23
CA LEU A 65 -2.64 -0.49 -8.30
C LEU A 65 -3.46 -0.36 -7.01
N LEU A 66 -4.05 -1.47 -6.58
CA LEU A 66 -4.83 -1.57 -5.35
C LEU A 66 -4.03 -2.40 -4.35
N VAL A 67 -3.85 -1.90 -3.14
CA VAL A 67 -3.18 -2.62 -2.05
C VAL A 67 -4.19 -2.91 -0.95
N VAL A 68 -4.56 -4.18 -0.80
CA VAL A 68 -5.65 -4.67 0.05
C VAL A 68 -5.12 -5.49 1.24
N ASN A 69 -5.95 -5.69 2.26
CA ASN A 69 -5.56 -6.49 3.41
C ASN A 69 -5.34 -7.96 3.03
N GLY A 70 -4.26 -8.56 3.52
CA GLY A 70 -3.90 -9.96 3.22
C GLY A 70 -4.98 -10.98 3.57
N ALA A 71 -5.68 -10.78 4.69
CA ALA A 71 -6.79 -11.64 5.11
C ALA A 71 -8.04 -11.51 4.22
N CYS A 72 -8.13 -10.44 3.43
CA CYS A 72 -9.25 -10.13 2.55
C CYS A 72 -8.96 -10.49 1.08
N LEU A 73 -7.73 -10.89 0.74
CA LEU A 73 -7.25 -11.10 -0.63
C LEU A 73 -8.24 -11.85 -1.55
N GLU A 74 -8.69 -13.04 -1.15
CA GLU A 74 -9.59 -13.84 -1.99
C GLU A 74 -10.98 -13.20 -2.11
N LYS A 75 -11.51 -12.71 -0.99
CA LYS A 75 -12.82 -12.04 -0.92
C LYS A 75 -12.85 -10.78 -1.78
N ASP A 76 -11.80 -9.97 -1.71
CA ASP A 76 -11.71 -8.70 -2.43
C ASP A 76 -11.48 -8.92 -3.92
N PHE A 77 -10.63 -9.88 -4.29
CA PHE A 77 -10.43 -10.22 -5.69
C PHE A 77 -11.73 -10.71 -6.34
N LEU A 78 -12.49 -11.56 -5.64
CA LEU A 78 -13.81 -12.00 -6.08
C LEU A 78 -14.79 -10.82 -6.16
N TRP A 79 -14.81 -9.94 -5.16
CA TRP A 79 -15.67 -8.76 -5.15
C TRP A 79 -15.43 -7.86 -6.36
N PHE A 80 -14.17 -7.53 -6.67
CA PHE A 80 -13.86 -6.79 -7.90
C PHE A 80 -14.24 -7.58 -9.16
N SER A 81 -13.91 -8.87 -9.21
CA SER A 81 -14.19 -9.73 -10.38
C SER A 81 -15.67 -9.79 -10.72
N ASP A 82 -16.54 -9.94 -9.71
CA ASP A 82 -17.99 -10.03 -9.88
C ASP A 82 -18.63 -8.72 -10.36
N HIS A 83 -17.93 -7.59 -10.17
CA HIS A 83 -18.40 -6.26 -10.57
C HIS A 83 -17.73 -5.73 -11.85
N LEU A 84 -16.83 -6.51 -12.46
CA LEU A 84 -16.15 -6.12 -13.70
C LEU A 84 -17.16 -5.77 -14.79
N SER A 85 -16.93 -4.63 -15.42
CA SER A 85 -17.75 -4.14 -16.52
C SER A 85 -16.93 -3.22 -17.42
N GLY A 86 -17.27 -3.17 -18.71
CA GLY A 86 -16.53 -2.40 -19.70
C GLY A 86 -15.20 -3.07 -20.11
N GLU A 87 -14.29 -2.26 -20.66
CA GLU A 87 -12.94 -2.69 -21.03
C GLU A 87 -12.00 -2.47 -19.84
N VAL A 88 -12.07 -3.41 -18.89
CA VAL A 88 -11.25 -3.46 -17.68
C VAL A 88 -10.61 -4.84 -17.57
N GLU A 89 -9.31 -4.87 -17.25
CA GLU A 89 -8.58 -6.09 -16.91
C GLU A 89 -8.10 -6.00 -15.46
N LEU A 90 -8.52 -6.96 -14.64
CA LEU A 90 -8.10 -7.11 -13.25
C LEU A 90 -7.06 -8.22 -13.15
N ARG A 91 -5.90 -7.94 -12.55
CA ARG A 91 -4.82 -8.90 -12.34
C ARG A 91 -4.47 -8.97 -10.86
N ASN A 92 -4.40 -10.18 -10.31
CA ASN A 92 -3.81 -10.38 -8.99
C ASN A 92 -2.31 -10.57 -9.14
N VAL A 93 -1.53 -9.58 -8.71
CA VAL A 93 -0.06 -9.59 -8.78
C VAL A 93 0.62 -9.88 -7.45
N SER A 94 -0.14 -10.24 -6.41
CA SER A 94 0.39 -10.40 -5.04
C SER A 94 1.50 -11.45 -4.92
N LYS A 95 1.46 -12.51 -5.74
CA LYS A 95 2.53 -13.53 -5.74
C LYS A 95 3.80 -13.07 -6.45
N GLN A 96 3.74 -11.98 -7.21
CA GLN A 96 4.86 -11.38 -7.93
C GLN A 96 5.42 -10.15 -7.23
N THR A 97 4.86 -9.78 -6.07
CA THR A 97 5.23 -8.58 -5.33
C THR A 97 5.63 -8.95 -3.91
N ALA A 98 6.80 -8.48 -3.49
CA ALA A 98 7.20 -8.38 -2.10
C ALA A 98 7.03 -6.93 -1.64
N LEU A 99 6.69 -6.75 -0.37
CA LEU A 99 6.40 -5.44 0.20
C LEU A 99 7.10 -5.28 1.54
N LEU A 100 8.02 -4.32 1.61
CA LEU A 100 8.67 -3.90 2.85
C LEU A 100 8.26 -2.48 3.20
N ALA A 101 7.95 -2.25 4.48
CA ALA A 101 7.72 -0.90 5.00
C ALA A 101 8.89 -0.46 5.88
N LEU A 102 9.55 0.63 5.48
CA LEU A 102 10.59 1.31 6.25
C LEU A 102 9.96 2.53 6.92
N GLN A 103 9.86 2.52 8.24
CA GLN A 103 9.06 3.51 8.99
C GLN A 103 9.88 4.13 10.13
N GLY A 104 9.64 5.41 10.38
CA GLY A 104 10.27 6.18 11.45
C GLY A 104 10.89 7.49 10.95
N PRO A 105 11.27 8.39 11.87
CA PRO A 105 11.68 9.76 11.56
C PRO A 105 12.98 9.88 10.75
N ARG A 106 13.73 8.78 10.60
CA ARG A 106 14.97 8.71 9.80
C ARG A 106 14.83 7.82 8.56
N ALA A 107 13.59 7.46 8.17
CA ALA A 107 13.34 6.59 7.00
C ALA A 107 13.92 7.18 5.71
N GLU A 108 13.75 8.48 5.49
CA GLU A 108 14.32 9.16 4.32
C GLU A 108 15.85 9.08 4.32
N ASP A 109 16.50 9.23 5.47
CA ASP A 109 17.97 9.16 5.57
C ASP A 109 18.52 7.76 5.32
N VAL A 110 17.79 6.72 5.71
CA VAL A 110 18.13 5.33 5.34
C VAL A 110 17.99 5.14 3.84
N LEU A 111 16.84 5.49 3.28
CA LEU A 111 16.51 5.20 1.89
C LEU A 111 17.43 5.97 0.92
N LYS A 112 17.79 7.22 1.25
CA LYS A 112 18.77 8.05 0.50
C LYS A 112 20.13 7.39 0.29
N LYS A 113 20.55 6.47 1.16
CA LYS A 113 21.83 5.75 0.98
C LYS A 113 21.75 4.69 -0.11
N LEU A 114 20.54 4.27 -0.47
CA LEU A 114 20.28 3.17 -1.37
C LEU A 114 19.70 3.64 -2.71
N THR A 115 19.38 4.92 -2.87
CA THR A 115 18.75 5.46 -4.09
C THR A 115 19.34 6.81 -4.49
N ASP A 116 19.40 7.05 -5.80
CA ASP A 116 19.74 8.36 -6.37
C ASP A 116 18.48 9.25 -6.57
N GLU A 117 17.28 8.72 -6.30
CA GLU A 117 16.03 9.45 -6.44
C GLU A 117 15.92 10.59 -5.42
N ASN A 118 15.34 11.73 -5.84
CA ASN A 118 15.11 12.84 -4.93
C ASN A 118 13.89 12.58 -4.03
N LEU A 119 14.12 11.91 -2.90
CA LEU A 119 13.07 11.58 -1.94
C LEU A 119 12.39 12.81 -1.31
N SER A 120 13.05 13.97 -1.30
CA SER A 120 12.46 15.19 -0.74
C SER A 120 11.31 15.76 -1.57
N ASP A 121 11.27 15.42 -2.87
CA ASP A 121 10.16 15.78 -3.76
C ASP A 121 8.99 14.80 -3.66
N LEU A 122 9.22 13.58 -3.13
CA LEU A 122 8.18 12.58 -2.93
C LEU A 122 7.37 12.93 -1.67
N ARG A 123 6.16 13.46 -1.87
CA ARG A 123 5.26 13.86 -0.78
C ARG A 123 4.53 12.67 -0.18
N PHE A 124 4.00 12.84 1.03
CA PHE A 124 3.12 11.84 1.66
C PHE A 124 1.94 11.47 0.75
N TYR A 125 1.63 10.18 0.61
CA TYR A 125 0.65 9.63 -0.33
C TYR A 125 0.97 9.91 -1.81
N TRP A 126 2.25 9.95 -2.15
CA TRP A 126 2.74 9.88 -3.52
C TRP A 126 3.69 8.71 -3.68
N ALA A 127 3.73 8.17 -4.89
CA ALA A 127 4.61 7.10 -5.31
C ALA A 127 5.55 7.57 -6.43
N THR A 128 6.55 6.76 -6.74
CA THR A 128 7.36 6.89 -7.94
C THR A 128 7.99 5.54 -8.29
N TRP A 129 8.34 5.37 -9.55
CA TRP A 129 9.32 4.35 -9.93
C TRP A 129 10.72 4.89 -9.71
N GLY A 130 11.63 4.00 -9.34
CA GLY A 130 13.04 4.31 -9.28
C GLY A 130 13.84 3.12 -8.76
N LYS A 131 15.12 3.36 -8.54
CA LYS A 131 16.07 2.31 -8.19
C LYS A 131 16.50 2.42 -6.74
N VAL A 132 16.26 1.36 -5.96
CA VAL A 132 16.71 1.25 -4.56
C VAL A 132 17.61 0.03 -4.44
N GLY A 133 18.81 0.18 -3.90
CA GLY A 133 19.76 -0.91 -3.68
C GLY A 133 20.11 -1.67 -4.97
N GLY A 134 20.09 -1.01 -6.13
CA GLY A 134 20.33 -1.67 -7.40
C GLY A 134 19.08 -2.22 -8.11
N ILE A 135 17.91 -2.18 -7.49
CA ILE A 135 16.68 -2.85 -7.94
C ILE A 135 15.63 -1.82 -8.34
N GLU A 136 15.09 -1.97 -9.55
CA GLU A 136 13.97 -1.15 -10.04
C GLU A 136 12.69 -1.55 -9.30
N MET A 137 11.97 -0.57 -8.76
CA MET A 137 10.76 -0.81 -7.98
C MET A 137 9.83 0.40 -7.95
N LEU A 138 8.57 0.14 -7.62
CA LEU A 138 7.67 1.18 -7.18
C LEU A 138 7.92 1.41 -5.69
N PHE A 139 8.02 2.66 -5.27
CA PHE A 139 8.00 2.99 -3.85
C PHE A 139 7.16 4.23 -3.59
N SER A 140 6.58 4.29 -2.41
CA SER A 140 5.68 5.36 -1.99
C SER A 140 5.99 5.84 -0.60
N ARG A 141 5.66 7.11 -0.36
CA ARG A 141 5.73 7.71 0.97
C ARG A 141 4.42 7.48 1.71
N THR A 142 4.19 6.22 2.07
CA THR A 142 3.00 5.71 2.74
C THR A 142 3.43 4.91 3.98
N GLY A 143 2.48 4.63 4.85
CA GLY A 143 2.78 3.96 6.10
C GLY A 143 1.57 3.75 6.98
N TYR A 144 1.77 2.91 8.00
CA TYR A 144 0.75 2.47 8.95
C TYR A 144 1.22 2.64 10.40
N THR A 145 2.07 3.63 10.64
CA THR A 145 2.73 3.86 11.94
C THR A 145 2.53 5.26 12.52
N GLY A 146 2.09 6.23 11.70
CA GLY A 146 2.00 7.65 12.08
C GLY A 146 3.28 8.45 11.93
N GLU A 147 4.40 7.75 11.74
CA GLU A 147 5.69 8.35 11.43
C GLU A 147 5.85 8.55 9.92
N ASP A 148 6.88 9.30 9.53
CA ASP A 148 7.35 9.28 8.14
C ASP A 148 7.85 7.89 7.75
N GLY A 149 7.81 7.57 6.46
CA GLY A 149 8.16 6.23 6.01
C GLY A 149 7.88 5.99 4.54
N PHE A 150 8.37 4.86 4.08
CA PHE A 150 8.21 4.40 2.71
C PHE A 150 7.75 2.95 2.68
N GLU A 151 7.00 2.61 1.64
CA GLU A 151 6.64 1.24 1.27
C GLU A 151 7.29 0.91 -0.08
N LEU A 152 7.96 -0.24 -0.15
CA LEU A 152 8.79 -0.66 -1.29
C LEU A 152 8.20 -1.91 -1.93
N TYR A 153 7.78 -1.81 -3.20
CA TYR A 153 7.11 -2.86 -3.96
C TYR A 153 8.04 -3.41 -5.03
N PHE A 154 8.51 -4.65 -4.87
CA PHE A 154 9.53 -5.22 -5.75
C PHE A 154 9.39 -6.73 -5.91
N SER A 155 10.14 -7.33 -6.84
CA SER A 155 10.07 -8.78 -7.08
C SER A 155 10.54 -9.59 -5.85
N PRO A 156 9.79 -10.62 -5.39
CA PRO A 156 10.17 -11.48 -4.27
C PRO A 156 11.57 -12.10 -4.39
N ALA A 157 12.11 -12.24 -5.61
CA ALA A 157 13.48 -12.71 -5.83
C ALA A 157 14.56 -11.82 -5.18
N HIS A 158 14.22 -10.57 -4.84
CA HIS A 158 15.12 -9.60 -4.21
C HIS A 158 14.84 -9.34 -2.72
N ALA A 159 13.87 -10.04 -2.11
CA ALA A 159 13.40 -9.77 -0.75
C ALA A 159 14.52 -9.83 0.29
N GLU A 160 15.29 -10.92 0.31
CA GLU A 160 16.40 -11.08 1.25
C GLU A 160 17.48 -10.01 1.04
N SER A 161 17.86 -9.75 -0.22
CA SER A 161 18.88 -8.72 -0.53
C SER A 161 18.43 -7.32 -0.15
N MET A 162 17.17 -6.97 -0.39
CA MET A 162 16.62 -5.66 -0.07
C MET A 162 16.50 -5.46 1.44
N TRP A 163 15.99 -6.48 2.14
CA TRP A 163 15.93 -6.49 3.60
C TRP A 163 17.31 -6.23 4.22
N ASN A 164 18.32 -7.00 3.81
CA ASN A 164 19.68 -6.86 4.33
C ASN A 164 20.27 -5.48 4.02
N ALA A 165 20.06 -4.96 2.80
CA ALA A 165 20.53 -3.63 2.41
C ALA A 165 19.90 -2.51 3.26
N LEU A 166 18.60 -2.60 3.55
CA LEU A 166 17.91 -1.63 4.41
C LEU A 166 18.38 -1.71 5.86
N MET A 167 18.58 -2.91 6.40
CA MET A 167 19.10 -3.12 7.74
C MET A 167 20.52 -2.55 7.89
N GLU A 168 21.41 -2.82 6.92
CA GLU A 168 22.77 -2.28 6.90
C GLU A 168 22.77 -0.75 6.78
N ALA A 169 22.00 -0.20 5.84
CA ALA A 169 21.88 1.24 5.66
C ALA A 169 21.29 1.95 6.89
N GLY A 170 20.45 1.28 7.67
CA GLY A 170 19.81 1.81 8.86
C GLY A 170 20.53 1.56 10.18
N GLU A 171 21.67 0.87 10.19
CA GLU A 171 22.40 0.52 11.43
C GLU A 171 22.73 1.76 12.28
N GLU A 172 23.17 2.87 11.66
CA GLU A 172 23.47 4.12 12.39
C GLU A 172 22.23 4.84 12.96
N PHE A 173 21.03 4.39 12.60
CA PHE A 173 19.75 4.95 13.07
C PHE A 173 18.96 3.96 13.94
N ASP A 174 19.65 2.95 14.48
CA ASP A 174 19.06 1.90 15.32
C ASP A 174 17.81 1.30 14.64
N ILE A 175 17.98 0.85 13.40
CA ILE A 175 16.93 0.12 12.67
C ILE A 175 16.75 -1.27 13.28
N GLU A 176 15.51 -1.63 13.55
CA GLU A 176 15.16 -2.96 14.03
C GLU A 176 14.13 -3.62 13.11
N PRO A 177 14.16 -4.96 13.00
CA PRO A 177 13.08 -5.70 12.36
C PRO A 177 11.86 -5.68 13.29
N VAL A 178 10.70 -5.28 12.76
CA VAL A 178 9.50 -5.06 13.56
C VAL A 178 8.41 -6.06 13.16
N GLY A 179 7.92 -6.80 14.15
CA GLY A 179 6.85 -7.78 13.97
C GLY A 179 5.44 -7.18 14.07
N LEU A 180 4.44 -8.03 13.80
CA LEU A 180 3.03 -7.63 13.75
C LEU A 180 2.48 -7.07 15.07
N GLY A 181 2.99 -7.51 16.22
CA GLY A 181 2.55 -7.00 17.53
C GLY A 181 2.85 -5.52 17.73
N ALA A 182 4.03 -5.06 17.32
CA ALA A 182 4.39 -3.65 17.36
C ALA A 182 3.70 -2.85 16.25
N ARG A 183 3.46 -3.45 15.08
CA ARG A 183 2.62 -2.84 14.02
C ARG A 183 1.21 -2.51 14.55
N ASP A 184 0.60 -3.43 15.28
CA ASP A 184 -0.74 -3.24 15.86
C ASP A 184 -0.76 -2.17 16.96
N SER A 185 0.28 -2.03 17.79
CA SER A 185 0.33 -0.94 18.77
C SER A 185 0.47 0.43 18.11
N LEU A 186 1.36 0.55 17.12
CA LEU A 186 1.65 1.84 16.45
C LEU A 186 0.42 2.38 15.69
N ARG A 187 -0.24 1.52 14.90
CA ARG A 187 -1.45 1.92 14.17
C ARG A 187 -2.57 2.34 15.11
N LEU A 188 -2.69 1.69 16.27
CA LEU A 188 -3.72 1.97 17.26
C LEU A 188 -3.50 3.33 17.95
N GLU A 189 -2.25 3.67 18.26
CA GLU A 189 -1.88 5.01 18.77
C GLU A 189 -2.28 6.13 17.79
N MET A 190 -2.21 5.83 16.50
CA MET A 190 -2.60 6.74 15.41
C MET A 190 -4.08 6.65 15.02
N ARG A 191 -4.84 5.74 15.65
CA ARG A 191 -6.26 5.47 15.37
C ARG A 191 -6.51 5.05 13.93
N TYR A 192 -5.55 4.37 13.31
CA TYR A 192 -5.78 3.71 12.05
C TYR A 192 -6.58 2.43 12.27
N MET A 193 -7.57 2.23 11.41
CA MET A 193 -8.50 1.10 11.47
C MET A 193 -7.82 -0.17 10.99
N LEU A 194 -8.17 -1.29 11.61
CA LEU A 194 -7.78 -2.63 11.19
C LEU A 194 -9.04 -3.42 10.81
N TYR A 195 -9.14 -3.81 9.53
CA TYR A 195 -10.26 -4.62 9.07
C TYR A 195 -10.37 -5.95 9.85
N GLY A 196 -11.61 -6.32 10.18
CA GLY A 196 -11.94 -7.49 10.99
C GLY A 196 -11.82 -7.27 12.51
N ASN A 197 -11.32 -6.11 12.94
CA ASN A 197 -11.29 -5.72 14.35
C ASN A 197 -12.09 -4.45 14.59
N ASP A 198 -11.77 -3.36 13.90
CA ASP A 198 -12.41 -2.06 14.10
C ASP A 198 -13.51 -1.79 13.06
N ILE A 199 -13.34 -2.33 11.86
CA ILE A 199 -14.28 -2.19 10.74
C ILE A 199 -14.52 -3.55 10.09
N ASP A 200 -15.74 -3.78 9.63
CA ASP A 200 -16.14 -4.98 8.92
C ASP A 200 -17.44 -4.76 8.13
N GLN A 201 -18.00 -5.82 7.57
CA GLN A 201 -19.26 -5.80 6.84
C GLN A 201 -20.47 -5.31 7.67
N THR A 202 -20.39 -5.28 8.99
CA THR A 202 -21.48 -4.80 9.86
C THR A 202 -21.37 -3.32 10.20
N THR A 203 -20.26 -2.69 9.83
CA THR A 203 -19.96 -1.27 10.08
C THR A 203 -19.92 -0.52 8.76
N ASN A 204 -20.55 0.65 8.68
CA ASN A 204 -20.41 1.52 7.52
C ASN A 204 -19.32 2.60 7.73
N PRO A 205 -18.76 3.20 6.66
CA PRO A 205 -17.67 4.18 6.80
C PRO A 205 -17.99 5.37 7.69
N LEU A 206 -19.25 5.82 7.75
CA LEU A 206 -19.63 6.95 8.60
C LEU A 206 -19.63 6.61 10.10
N GLU A 207 -19.85 5.34 10.44
CA GLU A 207 -19.77 4.83 11.82
C GLU A 207 -18.32 4.65 12.26
N ALA A 208 -17.42 4.34 11.32
CA ALA A 208 -16.00 4.12 11.58
C ALA A 208 -15.22 5.41 11.85
N GLY A 209 -15.68 6.57 11.35
CA GLY A 209 -15.05 7.88 11.53
C GLY A 209 -14.29 8.36 10.30
#